data_AF-A0ABD0QIZ9-F1
#
_entry.id   AF-A0ABD0QIZ9-F1
#
_cell.length_a   1.000
_cell.length_b   1.000
_cell.length_c   1.000
_cell.angle_alpha   90.00
_cell.angle_beta   90.00
_cell.angle_gamma   90.00
#
_symmetry.space_group_name_H-M   'P 1'
#
loop_
_entity.id
_entity.type
_entity.pdbx_description
1 polymer ?
#
loop_
_entity_poly.entity_id
_entity_poly.type
_entity_poly.pdbx_seq_one_letter_code
_entity_poly.pdbx_strand_id
1 'polypeptide(L)' 'NPDNPEAADKFKEINNAHAILNDPTKRNIYDKYGSLGLYVAEQFGEENVNTYFVLSSWWAK' A
#
# COMPACT_ATOMS: atom_id res chain seq x y z
N ASN A 1 -29.05 0.26 0.53
CA ASN A 1 -28.79 1.50 -0.25
C ASN A 1 -28.21 1.13 -1.61
N PRO A 2 -29.07 0.82 -2.59
CA PRO A 2 -28.66 0.48 -3.96
C PRO A 2 -28.22 1.69 -4.81
N ASP A 3 -28.59 2.92 -4.40
CA ASP A 3 -28.47 4.12 -5.25
C ASP A 3 -27.43 5.15 -4.78
N ASN A 4 -26.47 4.76 -3.91
CA ASN A 4 -25.41 5.68 -3.50
C ASN A 4 -24.06 5.29 -4.11
N PRO A 5 -23.62 5.93 -5.22
CA PRO A 5 -22.34 5.63 -5.86
C PRO A 5 -21.15 5.88 -4.92
N GLU A 6 -21.27 6.83 -3.97
CA GLU A 6 -20.25 7.05 -2.94
C GLU A 6 -20.09 5.86 -1.99
N ALA A 7 -21.14 5.05 -1.81
CA ALA A 7 -21.04 3.85 -0.98
C ALA A 7 -20.13 2.81 -1.66
N ALA A 8 -20.21 2.66 -2.98
CA ALA A 8 -19.35 1.74 -3.72
C ALA A 8 -17.87 2.12 -3.60
N ASP A 9 -17.54 3.41 -3.66
CA ASP A 9 -16.15 3.86 -3.51
C ASP A 9 -15.65 3.71 -2.08
N LYS A 10 -16.46 4.04 -1.06
CA LYS A 10 -16.12 3.76 0.34
C LYS A 10 -15.91 2.27 0.61
N PHE A 11 -16.73 1.40 0.01
CA PHE A 11 -16.54 -0.05 0.15
C PHE A 11 -15.23 -0.53 -0.48
N LYS A 12 -14.81 0.03 -1.63
CA LYS A 12 -13.51 -0.29 -2.23
C LYS A 12 -12.36 0.15 -1.32
N GLU A 13 -12.43 1.35 -0.77
CA GLU A 13 -11.41 1.86 0.17
C GLU A 13 -11.32 1.00 1.43
N ILE A 14 -12.46 0.62 2.02
CA ILE A 14 -12.52 -0.25 3.19
C ILE A 14 -11.92 -1.63 2.88
N ASN A 15 -12.27 -2.23 1.75
CA ASN A 15 -11.73 -3.53 1.35
C ASN A 15 -10.22 -3.47 1.14
N ASN A 16 -9.70 -2.40 0.52
CA ASN A 16 -8.27 -2.18 0.36
C ASN A 16 -7.56 -2.02 1.71
N ALA A 17 -8.09 -1.16 2.59
CA ALA A 17 -7.55 -0.98 3.93
C ALA A 17 -7.55 -2.30 4.72
N HIS A 18 -8.62 -3.09 4.61
CA HIS A 18 -8.70 -4.39 5.24
C HIS A 18 -7.64 -5.37 4.69
N ALA A 19 -7.45 -5.42 3.37
CA ALA A 19 -6.41 -6.26 2.76
C ALA A 19 -4.99 -5.91 3.23
N ILE A 20 -4.71 -4.61 3.41
CA ILE A 20 -3.42 -4.11 3.89
C ILE A 20 -3.23 -4.44 5.38
N LEU A 21 -4.25 -4.18 6.21
CA LEU A 21 -4.16 -4.35 7.67
C LEU A 21 -4.20 -5.81 8.10
N ASN A 22 -4.80 -6.69 7.29
CA ASN A 22 -4.86 -8.13 7.53
C ASN A 22 -3.50 -8.80 7.27
N ASP A 23 -2.69 -8.26 6.37
CA ASP A 23 -1.36 -8.78 6.09
C ASP A 23 -0.30 -8.06 6.95
N PRO A 24 0.37 -8.75 7.89
CA PRO A 24 1.37 -8.12 8.75
C PRO A 24 2.55 -7.53 7.96
N THR A 25 2.89 -8.08 6.79
CA THR A 25 3.95 -7.58 5.93
C THR A 25 3.55 -6.25 5.28
N LYS A 26 2.36 -6.20 4.66
CA LYS A 26 1.83 -4.98 4.04
C LYS A 26 1.60 -3.87 5.06
N ARG A 27 1.11 -4.23 6.24
CA ARG A 27 0.97 -3.29 7.36
C ARG A 27 2.31 -2.67 7.76
N ASN A 28 3.34 -3.50 7.94
CA ASN A 28 4.68 -3.01 8.27
C ASN A 28 5.28 -2.13 7.16
N ILE A 29 5.01 -2.45 5.88
CA ILE A 29 5.39 -1.61 4.74
C ILE A 29 4.69 -0.24 4.81
N TYR A 30 3.37 -0.23 5.05
CA TYR A 30 2.60 1.00 5.19
C TYR A 30 3.08 1.85 6.37
N ASP A 31 3.34 1.23 7.52
CA ASP A 31 3.82 1.94 8.71
C ASP A 31 5.20 2.59 8.48
N LYS A 32 6.06 1.99 7.64
CA LYS A 32 7.41 2.49 7.34
C LYS A 32 7.47 3.49 6.20
N TYR A 33 6.70 3.26 5.14
CA TYR A 33 6.85 3.95 3.85
C TYR A 33 5.54 4.58 3.35
N GLY A 34 4.45 4.46 4.11
CA GLY A 34 3.14 4.96 3.77
C GLY A 34 2.52 4.28 2.55
N SER A 35 1.59 5.00 1.91
CA SER A 35 0.91 4.57 0.68
C SER A 35 1.88 4.32 -0.49
N LEU A 36 3.01 5.03 -0.54
CA LEU A 36 4.03 4.80 -1.58
C LEU A 36 4.68 3.42 -1.43
N GLY A 37 4.94 2.97 -0.19
CA GLY A 37 5.50 1.64 0.03
C GLY A 37 4.57 0.52 -0.41
N LEU A 38 3.27 0.67 -0.18
CA LEU A 38 2.27 -0.27 -0.67
C LEU A 38 2.21 -0.30 -2.19
N TYR A 39 2.29 0.86 -2.85
CA TYR A 39 2.35 0.94 -4.30
C TYR A 39 3.56 0.18 -4.84
N VAL A 40 4.74 0.38 -4.24
CA VAL A 40 5.95 -0.35 -4.63
C VAL A 40 5.80 -1.85 -4.37
N ALA A 41 5.19 -2.25 -3.25
CA ALA A 41 4.94 -3.66 -2.92
C ALA A 41 4.03 -4.34 -3.95
N GLU A 42 3.02 -3.62 -4.43
CA GLU A 42 2.05 -4.13 -5.41
C GLU A 42 2.66 -4.22 -6.81
N GLN A 43 3.54 -3.29 -7.19
CA GLN A 43 4.17 -3.26 -8.53
C GLN A 43 5.43 -4.13 -8.64
N PHE A 44 6.25 -4.18 -7.59
CA PHE A 44 7.57 -4.80 -7.61
C PHE A 44 7.72 -5.96 -6.64
N GLY A 45 6.72 -6.23 -5.79
CA GLY A 45 6.76 -7.26 -4.76
C GLY A 45 7.20 -6.72 -3.39
N GLU A 46 6.65 -7.30 -2.33
CA GLU A 46 6.87 -6.90 -0.93
C GLU A 46 8.34 -6.96 -0.51
N GLU A 47 9.08 -7.96 -1.01
CA GLU A 47 10.51 -8.14 -0.74
C GLU A 47 11.39 -7.04 -1.36
N ASN A 48 10.93 -6.45 -2.47
CA ASN A 48 11.68 -5.45 -3.22
C ASN A 48 11.42 -4.02 -2.75
N VAL A 49 10.44 -3.81 -1.87
CA VAL A 49 10.11 -2.50 -1.31
C VAL A 49 11.31 -1.89 -0.62
N ASN A 50 11.94 -2.64 0.27
CA ASN A 50 13.10 -2.15 1.00
C ASN A 50 14.20 -1.74 0.03
N THR A 51 14.59 -2.65 -0.88
CA THR A 51 15.60 -2.42 -1.94
C THR A 51 15.30 -1.17 -2.77
N TYR A 52 14.06 -0.97 -3.18
CA TYR A 52 13.63 0.21 -3.94
C TYR A 52 13.86 1.52 -3.16
N PHE A 53 13.51 1.55 -1.88
CA PHE A 53 13.75 2.75 -1.05
C PHE A 53 15.22 2.98 -0.76
N VAL A 54 16.02 1.93 -0.54
CA VAL A 54 17.46 2.12 -0.32
C VAL A 54 18.13 2.63 -1.60
N LEU A 55 17.82 2.05 -2.76
CA LEU A 55 18.37 2.47 -4.05
C LEU A 55 17.93 3.88 -4.45
N SER A 56 16.65 4.21 -4.27
CA SER A 56 16.16 5.56 -4.57
C SER A 56 16.76 6.63 -3.64
N SER A 57 16.99 6.31 -2.36
CA SER A 57 17.69 7.21 -1.44
C SER A 57 19.18 7.36 -1.75
N TRP A 58 19.82 6.31 -2.28
CA TRP A 58 21.24 6.35 -2.65
C TRP A 58 21.48 7.17 -3.92
N TRP A 59 20.58 7.09 -4.90
CA TRP A 59 20.64 7.88 -6.13
C TRP A 59 20.20 9.34 -5.93
N ALA A 60 19.48 9.64 -4.85
CA ALA A 60 19.10 11.00 -4.47
C ALA A 60 20.21 11.78 -3.74
N LYS A 61 21.42 11.21 -3.59
CA LYS A 61 22.59 11.81 -2.96
C LYS A 61 23.68 12.11 -3.97
#